data_AF-A0ABD3QRC5-F1
#
_entry.id   AF-A0ABD3QRC5-F1
#
_cell.length_a   1.000
_cell.length_b   1.000
_cell.length_c   1.000
_cell.angle_alpha   90.00
_cell.angle_beta   90.00
_cell.angle_gamma   90.00
#
_symmetry.space_group_name_H-M   'P 1'
#
loop_
_entity.id
_entity.type
_entity.pdbx_description
1 polymer ?
#
loop_
_entity_poly.entity_id
_entity_poly.type
_entity_poly.pdbx_seq_one_letter_code
_entity_poly.pdbx_strand_id
1 'polypeptide(L)'
;MNLRSLGVLLWALTMGFARASDVGKSYYLYQTLGNETKPTPRGTITIAPSDGDSNSGSLVATYHPTDSAQLDLAAFDRMVDSGALYTLIVTEQKADNVPITKIHKVSASVPGCSVRRSNLREEITLSIGPTGKLMSVSYRPLISPLAAKTCDNLTPLSEKPEVIFGRNKEDGEEINLMPFKTSVSFESHKPMMEIPTVLPQSRPPPGLNWYRRNAKNNPSPLLGSDGGPPPFGDEEQPTGIQSTFLYRMITRYWYIALPLFIMGLFGGVEEPPSDQTGGGGGAGVATAAGGAVAAESARQTQRRGKRD
;
A
#
# COMPACT_ATOMS: atom_id res chain seq x y z
N MET A 1 -7.88 -20.05 -65.10
CA MET A 1 -8.49 -18.74 -64.80
C MET A 1 -8.49 -18.57 -63.28
N ASN A 2 -7.92 -17.45 -62.82
CA ASN A 2 -7.24 -17.34 -61.53
C ASN A 2 -8.19 -16.98 -60.36
N LEU A 3 -8.11 -17.77 -59.28
CA LEU A 3 -8.72 -17.52 -57.98
C LEU A 3 -7.68 -16.84 -57.06
N ARG A 4 -7.48 -15.54 -57.21
CA ARG A 4 -6.64 -14.72 -56.32
C ARG A 4 -7.27 -13.33 -56.23
N SER A 5 -8.13 -13.09 -55.24
CA SER A 5 -8.39 -11.75 -54.65
C SER A 5 -9.57 -11.82 -53.68
N LEU A 6 -9.37 -12.44 -52.51
CA LEU A 6 -10.31 -12.32 -51.39
C LEU A 6 -9.52 -12.58 -50.10
N GLY A 7 -8.74 -11.59 -49.71
CA GLY A 7 -7.89 -11.69 -48.54
C GLY A 7 -7.09 -10.43 -48.31
N VAL A 8 -7.76 -9.33 -48.01
CA VAL A 8 -7.21 -8.16 -47.29
C VAL A 8 -8.42 -7.41 -46.68
N LEU A 9 -8.25 -6.87 -45.47
CA LEU A 9 -9.16 -5.98 -44.70
C LEU A 9 -10.20 -6.62 -43.76
N LEU A 10 -9.72 -7.36 -42.76
CA LEU A 10 -10.41 -7.42 -41.46
C LEU A 10 -9.42 -7.56 -40.29
N TRP A 11 -8.42 -6.69 -40.25
CA TRP A 11 -7.42 -6.60 -39.18
C TRP A 11 -7.16 -5.11 -38.91
N ALA A 12 -7.89 -4.51 -37.96
CA ALA A 12 -7.48 -3.33 -37.19
C ALA A 12 -8.70 -2.69 -36.50
N LEU A 13 -9.34 -3.42 -35.58
CA LEU A 13 -10.15 -2.77 -34.55
C LEU A 13 -10.06 -3.55 -33.24
N THR A 14 -8.85 -3.90 -32.82
CA THR A 14 -8.59 -4.20 -31.42
C THR A 14 -8.59 -2.87 -30.69
N MET A 15 -9.78 -2.42 -30.28
CA MET A 15 -9.90 -1.37 -29.26
C MET A 15 -9.07 -1.82 -28.06
N GLY A 16 -7.91 -1.19 -27.90
CA GLY A 16 -7.12 -1.31 -26.69
C GLY A 16 -7.96 -0.70 -25.57
N PHE A 17 -8.66 -1.55 -24.83
CA PHE A 17 -9.14 -1.22 -23.51
C PHE A 17 -7.90 -0.87 -22.70
N ALA A 18 -7.61 0.43 -22.61
CA ALA A 18 -6.68 0.95 -21.62
C ALA A 18 -7.25 0.52 -20.28
N ARG A 19 -6.69 -0.56 -19.72
CA ARG A 19 -7.01 -0.97 -18.35
C ARG A 19 -6.71 0.25 -17.51
N ALA A 20 -7.74 0.78 -16.85
CA ALA A 20 -7.59 1.80 -15.84
C ALA A 20 -6.43 1.33 -14.94
N SER A 21 -5.34 2.09 -14.95
CA SER A 21 -4.17 1.76 -14.15
C SER A 21 -4.63 1.69 -12.70
N ASP A 22 -4.60 0.50 -12.12
CA ASP A 22 -4.95 0.29 -10.71
C ASP A 22 -4.23 1.34 -9.87
N VAL A 23 -5.01 2.13 -9.13
CA VAL A 23 -4.52 3.18 -8.25
C VAL A 23 -3.98 2.49 -6.99
N GLY A 24 -2.88 1.77 -7.17
CA GLY A 24 -2.28 0.94 -6.13
C GLY A 24 -0.77 1.04 -6.13
N LYS A 25 -0.16 0.88 -4.95
CA LYS A 25 1.28 0.84 -4.80
C LYS A 25 1.73 -0.57 -4.45
N SER A 26 2.78 -1.04 -5.13
CA SER A 26 3.34 -2.38 -4.91
C SER A 26 4.71 -2.33 -4.25
N TYR A 27 4.97 -3.33 -3.41
CA TYR A 27 6.23 -3.55 -2.71
C TYR A 27 6.69 -4.98 -2.96
N TYR A 28 7.96 -5.17 -3.28
CA TYR A 28 8.53 -6.50 -3.53
C TYR A 28 9.21 -7.01 -2.27
N LEU A 29 8.91 -8.27 -1.93
CA LEU A 29 9.42 -8.96 -0.76
C LEU A 29 10.48 -9.95 -1.21
N TYR A 30 11.61 -9.87 -0.53
CA TYR A 30 12.68 -10.82 -0.64
C TYR A 30 13.00 -11.37 0.75
N GLN A 31 13.58 -12.56 0.79
CA GLN A 31 14.03 -13.17 2.01
C GLN A 31 15.49 -13.60 1.92
N THR A 32 16.12 -13.76 3.07
CA THR A 32 17.48 -14.27 3.20
C THR A 32 17.54 -15.17 4.42
N LEU A 33 18.08 -16.38 4.23
CA LEU A 33 18.21 -17.37 5.30
C LEU A 33 19.63 -17.31 5.88
N GLY A 34 19.76 -16.78 7.10
CA GLY A 34 21.05 -16.66 7.77
C GLY A 34 22.04 -15.78 7.00
N ASN A 35 23.19 -16.35 6.62
CA ASN A 35 24.29 -15.65 5.97
C ASN A 35 24.30 -15.79 4.44
N GLU A 36 23.18 -16.19 3.84
CA GLU A 36 23.06 -16.21 2.39
C GLU A 36 23.32 -14.84 1.77
N THR A 37 24.11 -14.81 0.70
CA THR A 37 24.50 -13.57 0.03
C THR A 37 23.45 -13.09 -0.97
N LYS A 38 22.63 -14.01 -1.48
CA LYS A 38 21.65 -13.73 -2.53
C LYS A 38 20.23 -13.77 -1.95
N PRO A 39 19.51 -12.64 -1.92
CA PRO A 39 18.12 -12.63 -1.48
C PRO A 39 17.25 -13.38 -2.50
N THR A 40 16.34 -14.20 -2.00
CA THR A 40 15.38 -14.96 -2.82
C THR A 40 14.04 -14.22 -2.89
N PRO A 41 13.39 -14.18 -4.06
CA PRO A 41 12.07 -13.53 -4.21
C PRO A 41 11.01 -14.32 -3.46
N ARG A 42 10.14 -13.61 -2.76
CA ARG A 42 9.11 -14.20 -1.90
C ARG A 42 7.69 -13.84 -2.34
N GLY A 43 7.45 -12.59 -2.71
CA GLY A 43 6.11 -12.13 -3.05
C GLY A 43 6.06 -10.63 -3.29
N THR A 44 4.84 -10.13 -3.50
CA THR A 44 4.54 -8.71 -3.57
C THR A 44 3.43 -8.36 -2.60
N ILE A 45 3.52 -7.19 -1.98
CA ILE A 45 2.42 -6.57 -1.24
C ILE A 45 1.88 -5.45 -2.09
N THR A 46 0.59 -5.49 -2.38
CA THR A 46 -0.15 -4.43 -3.07
C THR A 46 -1.02 -3.70 -2.05
N ILE A 47 -1.00 -2.37 -2.09
CA ILE A 47 -1.91 -1.53 -1.31
C ILE A 47 -2.78 -0.78 -2.29
N ALA A 48 -4.07 -1.08 -2.28
CA ALA A 48 -5.07 -0.53 -3.19
C ALA A 48 -6.38 -0.23 -2.44
N PRO A 49 -7.26 0.62 -2.99
CA PRO A 49 -8.61 0.81 -2.45
C PRO A 49 -9.37 -0.51 -2.34
N SER A 50 -10.17 -0.65 -1.27
CA SER A 50 -11.07 -1.79 -1.09
C SER A 50 -12.21 -1.74 -2.10
N ASP A 51 -12.39 -2.80 -2.89
CA ASP A 51 -13.50 -2.91 -3.85
C ASP A 51 -14.88 -3.02 -3.16
N GLY A 52 -14.90 -3.44 -1.90
CA GLY A 52 -16.14 -3.77 -1.19
C GLY A 52 -16.94 -2.58 -0.68
N ASP A 53 -16.30 -1.41 -0.51
CA ASP A 53 -16.93 -0.23 0.10
C ASP A 53 -16.56 1.03 -0.69
N SER A 54 -17.29 1.24 -1.79
CA SER A 54 -17.13 2.38 -2.72
C SER A 54 -17.18 3.77 -2.05
N ASN A 55 -17.70 3.86 -0.83
CA ASN A 55 -17.80 5.10 -0.08
C ASN A 55 -16.71 5.29 1.00
N SER A 56 -15.95 4.25 1.34
CA SER A 56 -15.02 4.32 2.49
C SER A 56 -13.65 4.87 2.13
N GLY A 57 -13.25 4.80 0.85
CA GLY A 57 -11.88 5.10 0.43
C GLY A 57 -10.83 4.30 1.20
N SER A 58 -11.22 3.19 1.84
CA SER A 58 -10.36 2.41 2.70
C SER A 58 -9.33 1.67 1.86
N LEU A 59 -8.05 1.80 2.23
CA LEU A 59 -6.97 1.08 1.58
C LEU A 59 -6.80 -0.30 2.23
N VAL A 60 -6.60 -1.34 1.42
CA VAL A 60 -6.36 -2.71 1.86
C VAL A 60 -5.00 -3.15 1.36
N ALA A 61 -4.22 -3.80 2.23
CA ALA A 61 -2.98 -4.45 1.85
C ALA A 61 -3.23 -5.93 1.55
N THR A 62 -2.86 -6.36 0.35
CA THR A 62 -2.98 -7.75 -0.11
C THR A 62 -1.60 -8.32 -0.42
N TYR A 63 -1.36 -9.56 0.01
CA TYR A 63 -0.13 -10.28 -0.27
C TYR A 63 -0.33 -11.25 -1.43
N HIS A 64 0.58 -11.19 -2.40
CA HIS A 64 0.62 -12.07 -3.55
C HIS A 64 1.95 -12.85 -3.54
N PRO A 65 1.95 -14.16 -3.27
CA PRO A 65 3.16 -14.97 -3.40
C PRO A 65 3.61 -14.98 -4.87
N THR A 66 4.92 -14.99 -5.10
CA THR A 66 5.47 -15.13 -6.46
C THR A 66 5.53 -16.61 -6.83
N ASP A 67 5.39 -16.97 -8.11
CA ASP A 67 5.50 -18.36 -8.56
C ASP A 67 6.89 -18.97 -8.29
N SER A 68 7.92 -18.12 -8.28
CA SER A 68 9.30 -18.50 -7.91
C SER A 68 9.53 -18.59 -6.40
N ALA A 69 8.52 -18.30 -5.58
CA ALA A 69 8.66 -18.26 -4.14
C ALA A 69 8.69 -19.70 -3.59
N GLN A 70 9.89 -20.20 -3.38
CA GLN A 70 10.13 -21.50 -2.77
C GLN A 70 11.00 -21.32 -1.53
N LEU A 71 10.64 -22.02 -0.46
CA LEU A 71 11.47 -22.09 0.74
C LEU A 71 12.35 -23.33 0.63
N ASP A 72 13.67 -23.15 0.55
CA ASP A 72 14.61 -24.26 0.73
C ASP A 72 14.55 -24.72 2.19
N LEU A 73 13.84 -25.83 2.41
CA LEU A 73 13.61 -26.39 3.75
C LEU A 73 14.92 -26.82 4.42
N ALA A 74 15.88 -27.34 3.66
CA ALA A 74 17.16 -27.77 4.19
C ALA A 74 18.06 -26.59 4.57
N ALA A 75 18.04 -25.50 3.79
CA ALA A 75 18.70 -24.25 4.18
C ALA A 75 18.02 -23.61 5.41
N PHE A 76 16.69 -23.64 5.47
CA PHE A 76 15.94 -23.12 6.62
C PHE A 76 16.25 -23.90 7.91
N ASP A 77 16.25 -25.23 7.87
CA ASP A 77 16.56 -26.05 9.05
C ASP A 77 18.01 -25.81 9.52
N ARG A 78 18.99 -25.73 8.60
CA ARG A 78 20.38 -25.35 8.94
C ARG A 78 20.47 -23.95 9.57
N MET A 79 19.68 -22.99 9.09
CA MET A 79 19.61 -21.64 9.67
C MET A 79 19.05 -21.69 11.11
N VAL A 80 18.04 -22.53 11.36
CA VAL A 80 17.47 -22.70 12.71
C VAL A 80 18.48 -23.35 13.66
N ASP A 81 19.13 -24.43 13.21
CA ASP A 81 20.08 -25.20 14.02
C ASP A 81 21.32 -24.37 14.40
N SER A 82 21.76 -23.48 13.51
CA SER A 82 22.86 -22.55 13.75
C SER A 82 22.49 -21.32 14.58
N GLY A 83 21.20 -21.14 14.93
CA GLY A 83 20.72 -19.95 15.64
C GLY A 83 20.77 -18.67 14.80
N ALA A 84 20.82 -18.79 13.48
CA ALA A 84 20.91 -17.66 12.56
C ALA A 84 19.57 -16.92 12.40
N LEU A 85 19.63 -15.73 11.80
CA LEU A 85 18.48 -14.86 11.62
C LEU A 85 17.80 -15.09 10.27
N TYR A 86 16.47 -15.12 10.29
CA TYR A 86 15.65 -14.93 9.10
C TYR A 86 15.53 -13.43 8.83
N THR A 87 15.88 -12.99 7.62
CA THR A 87 15.80 -11.57 7.23
C THR A 87 14.80 -11.38 6.11
N LEU A 88 13.82 -10.50 6.34
CA LEU A 88 12.87 -10.03 5.35
C LEU A 88 13.36 -8.68 4.80
N ILE A 89 13.38 -8.54 3.48
CA ILE A 89 13.77 -7.32 2.78
C ILE A 89 12.58 -6.87 1.95
N VAL A 90 12.19 -5.60 2.11
CA VAL A 90 11.11 -4.99 1.34
C VAL A 90 11.68 -3.85 0.50
N THR A 91 11.33 -3.84 -0.77
CA THR A 91 11.75 -2.81 -1.73
C THR A 91 10.53 -2.19 -2.41
N GLU A 92 10.63 -0.90 -2.68
CA GLU A 92 9.61 -0.16 -3.44
C GLU A 92 9.70 -0.51 -4.94
N GLN A 93 8.56 -0.44 -5.64
CA GLN A 93 8.39 -0.92 -7.00
C GLN A 93 9.58 -0.63 -7.93
N LYS A 94 10.07 -1.70 -8.56
CA LYS A 94 11.22 -1.66 -9.47
C LYS A 94 10.80 -0.99 -10.78
N ALA A 95 11.47 0.11 -11.15
CA ALA A 95 11.57 0.46 -12.57
C ALA A 95 12.53 -0.55 -13.22
N ASP A 96 12.13 -1.17 -14.34
CA ASP A 96 12.71 -2.41 -14.89
C ASP A 96 14.25 -2.41 -15.06
N ASN A 97 14.88 -1.23 -15.09
CA ASN A 97 16.31 -1.06 -15.35
C ASN A 97 17.15 -0.50 -14.17
N VAL A 98 16.59 -0.39 -12.96
CA VAL A 98 17.34 0.15 -11.81
C VAL A 98 18.01 -1.00 -11.00
N PRO A 99 19.35 -0.94 -10.77
CA PRO A 99 20.03 -1.89 -9.90
C PRO A 99 19.45 -1.87 -8.48
N ILE A 100 19.26 -3.03 -7.86
CA ILE A 100 18.69 -3.19 -6.51
C ILE A 100 19.44 -2.36 -5.47
N THR A 101 20.74 -2.11 -5.66
CA THR A 101 21.58 -1.30 -4.76
C THR A 101 21.18 0.16 -4.68
N LYS A 102 20.46 0.69 -5.68
CA LYS A 102 19.97 2.08 -5.71
C LYS A 102 18.52 2.21 -5.26
N ILE A 103 17.82 1.09 -5.06
CA ILE A 103 16.42 1.08 -4.66
C ILE A 103 16.34 1.27 -3.15
N HIS A 104 15.41 2.10 -2.71
CA HIS A 104 15.12 2.26 -1.29
C HIS A 104 14.65 0.91 -0.72
N LYS A 105 15.44 0.37 0.20
CA LYS A 105 15.19 -0.92 0.84
C LYS A 105 15.10 -0.76 2.33
N VAL A 106 14.18 -1.50 2.93
CA VAL A 106 14.04 -1.65 4.38
C VAL A 106 14.07 -3.13 4.70
N SER A 107 14.57 -3.49 5.88
CA SER A 107 14.69 -4.89 6.29
C SER A 107 14.35 -5.07 7.76
N ALA A 108 13.81 -6.23 8.08
CA ALA A 108 13.60 -6.69 9.45
C ALA A 108 14.15 -8.10 9.60
N SER A 109 14.76 -8.40 10.73
CA SER A 109 15.36 -9.70 11.02
C SER A 109 14.82 -10.26 12.32
N VAL A 110 14.57 -11.57 12.35
CA VAL A 110 14.18 -12.30 13.56
C VAL A 110 14.93 -13.63 13.67
N PRO A 111 15.05 -14.21 14.87
CA PRO A 111 15.64 -15.54 15.02
C PRO A 111 14.87 -16.58 14.21
N GLY A 112 15.59 -17.42 13.44
CA GLY A 112 14.98 -18.51 12.67
C GLY A 112 14.12 -19.44 13.52
N CYS A 113 14.55 -19.69 14.75
CA CYS A 113 13.78 -20.47 15.72
C CYS A 113 12.38 -19.89 15.99
N SER A 114 12.24 -18.56 16.08
CA SER A 114 10.93 -17.92 16.26
C SER A 114 10.00 -18.14 15.07
N VAL A 115 10.56 -18.16 13.85
CA VAL A 115 9.83 -18.42 12.60
C VAL A 115 9.37 -19.88 12.52
N ARG A 116 10.22 -20.83 12.93
CA ARG A 116 9.84 -22.25 13.02
C ARG A 116 8.74 -22.47 14.07
N ARG A 117 8.87 -21.85 15.25
CA ARG A 117 7.87 -21.93 16.34
C ARG A 117 6.53 -21.32 15.99
N SER A 118 6.48 -20.33 15.11
CA SER A 118 5.20 -19.79 14.62
C SER A 118 4.54 -20.67 13.57
N ASN A 119 5.16 -21.79 13.18
CA ASN A 119 4.68 -22.66 12.12
C ASN A 119 4.51 -21.87 10.81
N LEU A 120 5.48 -20.99 10.53
CA LEU A 120 5.52 -20.07 9.39
C LEU A 120 4.30 -19.13 9.31
N ARG A 121 3.63 -18.89 10.45
CA ARG A 121 2.62 -17.84 10.60
C ARG A 121 3.31 -16.55 10.97
N GLU A 122 2.98 -15.49 10.26
CA GLU A 122 3.67 -14.22 10.42
C GLU A 122 2.78 -13.04 10.05
N GLU A 123 3.11 -11.92 10.68
CA GLU A 123 2.51 -10.63 10.43
C GLU A 123 3.59 -9.67 9.93
N ILE A 124 3.34 -9.06 8.77
CA ILE A 124 4.20 -8.05 8.18
C ILE A 124 3.45 -6.72 8.24
N THR A 125 4.05 -5.73 8.90
CA THR A 125 3.49 -4.37 8.97
C THR A 125 4.41 -3.41 8.22
N LEU A 126 3.88 -2.73 7.21
CA LEU A 126 4.60 -1.70 6.46
C LEU A 126 4.31 -0.32 7.04
N SER A 127 5.34 0.44 7.40
CA SER A 127 5.17 1.83 7.82
C SER A 127 5.46 2.76 6.65
N ILE A 128 4.46 3.54 6.24
CA ILE A 128 4.51 4.39 5.06
C ILE A 128 4.44 5.85 5.48
N GLY A 129 5.41 6.64 5.00
CA GLY A 129 5.46 8.07 5.27
C GLY A 129 4.35 8.86 4.57
N PRO A 130 4.15 10.14 4.93
CA PRO A 130 3.14 11.00 4.32
C PRO A 130 3.35 11.21 2.82
N THR A 131 4.57 11.05 2.33
CA THR A 131 4.93 11.10 0.90
C THR A 131 4.60 9.82 0.14
N GLY A 132 4.05 8.81 0.82
CA GLY A 132 3.85 7.47 0.28
C GLY A 132 5.13 6.64 0.23
N LYS A 133 6.29 7.15 0.68
CA LYS A 133 7.55 6.40 0.68
C LYS A 133 7.58 5.37 1.81
N LEU A 134 8.11 4.18 1.54
CA LEU A 134 8.31 3.14 2.55
C LEU A 134 9.35 3.60 3.57
N MET A 135 9.02 3.60 4.87
CA MET A 135 9.92 4.07 5.93
C MET A 135 10.53 2.92 6.72
N SER A 136 9.71 1.93 7.08
CA SER A 136 10.17 0.75 7.82
C SER A 136 9.27 -0.45 7.53
N VAL A 137 9.78 -1.63 7.86
CA VAL A 137 9.02 -2.88 7.89
C VAL A 137 9.16 -3.47 9.30
N SER A 138 8.05 -3.94 9.84
CA SER A 138 8.00 -4.75 11.06
C SER A 138 7.64 -6.17 10.68
N TYR A 139 8.37 -7.13 11.22
CA TYR A 139 8.15 -8.55 10.99
C TYR A 139 7.93 -9.26 12.32
N ARG A 140 6.77 -9.90 12.47
CA ARG A 140 6.38 -10.55 13.73
C ARG A 140 5.91 -11.99 13.49
N PRO A 141 6.69 -13.00 13.95
CA PRO A 141 6.22 -14.37 14.01
C PRO A 141 5.03 -14.52 14.96
N LEU A 142 3.95 -15.16 14.52
CA LEU A 142 2.76 -15.43 15.32
C LEU A 142 2.92 -16.75 16.07
N ILE A 143 3.72 -16.73 17.14
CA ILE A 143 4.00 -17.91 17.96
C ILE A 143 2.78 -18.25 18.82
N SER A 144 2.29 -19.49 18.72
CA SER A 144 1.23 -19.99 19.58
C SER A 144 1.73 -20.06 21.04
N PRO A 145 0.92 -19.65 22.04
CA PRO A 145 1.25 -19.85 23.45
C PRO A 145 1.50 -21.33 23.81
N LEU A 146 0.95 -22.26 23.02
CA LEU A 146 1.11 -23.71 23.20
C LEU A 146 2.38 -24.27 22.52
N ALA A 147 3.09 -23.47 21.73
CA ALA A 147 4.31 -23.92 21.08
C ALA A 147 5.43 -24.13 22.11
N ALA A 148 6.29 -25.12 21.86
CA ALA A 148 7.50 -25.37 22.66
C ALA A 148 8.30 -24.07 22.83
N LYS A 149 8.99 -23.89 23.97
CA LYS A 149 9.76 -22.67 24.25
C LYS A 149 11.06 -22.59 23.45
N THR A 150 11.66 -23.74 23.15
CA THR A 150 12.90 -23.88 22.38
C THR A 150 12.63 -24.62 21.07
N CYS A 151 13.62 -24.63 20.16
CA CYS A 151 13.50 -25.32 18.88
C CYS A 151 14.05 -26.74 18.87
N ASP A 152 14.72 -27.17 19.94
CA ASP A 152 15.41 -28.47 20.01
C ASP A 152 14.45 -29.67 19.88
N ASN A 153 13.20 -29.48 20.30
CA ASN A 153 12.16 -30.52 20.29
C ASN A 153 11.24 -30.44 19.06
N LEU A 154 11.48 -29.52 18.13
CA LEU A 154 10.64 -29.36 16.95
C LEU A 154 11.15 -30.26 15.84
N THR A 155 10.26 -30.97 15.16
CA THR A 155 10.64 -31.73 13.95
C THR A 155 11.13 -30.79 12.85
N PRO A 156 12.18 -31.17 12.10
CA PRO A 156 12.65 -30.45 10.93
C PRO A 156 11.55 -30.23 9.90
N LEU A 157 11.56 -29.09 9.21
CA LEU A 157 10.61 -28.84 8.14
C LEU A 157 10.86 -29.76 6.94
N SER A 158 12.10 -30.21 6.76
CA SER A 158 12.48 -31.20 5.74
C SER A 158 11.72 -32.52 5.85
N GLU A 159 11.23 -32.89 7.04
CA GLU A 159 10.42 -34.09 7.27
C GLU A 159 8.95 -33.90 6.85
N LYS A 160 8.58 -32.72 6.33
CA LYS A 160 7.22 -32.35 5.88
C LYS A 160 6.14 -32.69 6.91
N PRO A 161 6.14 -32.06 8.10
CA PRO A 161 5.14 -32.35 9.13
C PRO A 161 3.72 -32.09 8.63
N GLU A 162 2.81 -33.04 8.86
CA GLU A 162 1.41 -33.01 8.38
C GLU A 162 0.65 -31.73 8.79
N VAL A 163 1.02 -31.13 9.92
CA VAL A 163 0.39 -29.92 10.47
C VAL A 163 0.61 -28.69 9.58
N ILE A 164 1.72 -28.65 8.83
CA ILE A 164 2.09 -27.51 7.97
C ILE A 164 1.58 -27.74 6.56
N PHE A 165 1.88 -28.91 6.01
CA PHE A 165 1.65 -29.22 4.60
C PHE A 165 0.27 -29.85 4.34
N GLY A 166 -0.49 -30.16 5.39
CA GLY A 166 -1.78 -30.83 5.27
C GLY A 166 -1.63 -32.29 4.86
N ARG A 167 -2.75 -33.02 4.88
CA ARG A 167 -2.84 -34.42 4.47
C ARG A 167 -3.16 -34.54 2.97
N ASN A 168 -2.58 -33.70 2.13
CA ASN A 168 -2.98 -33.60 0.72
C ASN A 168 -2.19 -34.58 -0.15
N LYS A 169 -2.49 -35.88 -0.02
CA LYS A 169 -1.98 -36.95 -0.89
C LYS A 169 -2.97 -37.38 -1.98
N GLU A 170 -4.09 -36.69 -2.18
CA GLU A 170 -5.13 -37.20 -3.09
C GLU A 170 -4.86 -36.91 -4.58
N ASP A 171 -4.18 -35.81 -4.94
CA ASP A 171 -4.04 -35.44 -6.36
C ASP A 171 -2.61 -35.03 -6.77
N GLY A 172 -1.62 -35.93 -6.59
CA GLY A 172 -0.41 -36.08 -7.42
C GLY A 172 0.55 -34.91 -7.74
N GLU A 173 0.23 -33.66 -7.45
CA GLU A 173 1.02 -32.48 -7.78
C GLU A 173 1.63 -31.93 -6.48
N GLU A 174 2.86 -32.36 -6.16
CA GLU A 174 3.66 -31.74 -5.09
C GLU A 174 4.04 -30.31 -5.53
N ILE A 175 3.10 -29.38 -5.40
CA ILE A 175 3.41 -27.97 -5.57
C ILE A 175 4.25 -27.58 -4.35
N ASN A 176 5.56 -27.40 -4.54
CA ASN A 176 6.50 -26.84 -3.55
C ASN A 176 6.19 -25.34 -3.31
N LEU A 177 4.95 -25.06 -2.92
CA LEU A 177 4.44 -23.73 -2.63
C LEU A 177 5.09 -23.19 -1.36
N MET A 178 5.29 -21.87 -1.34
CA MET A 178 5.76 -21.17 -0.16
C MET A 178 4.80 -21.41 1.03
N PRO A 179 5.21 -22.10 2.11
CA PRO A 179 4.29 -22.54 3.16
C PRO A 179 3.92 -21.44 4.18
N PHE A 180 4.27 -20.18 3.91
CA PHE A 180 4.06 -19.08 4.84
C PHE A 180 2.61 -18.59 4.86
N LYS A 181 2.01 -18.59 6.05
CA LYS A 181 0.71 -17.98 6.31
C LYS A 181 0.94 -16.52 6.70
N THR A 182 0.93 -15.66 5.69
CA THR A 182 1.31 -14.25 5.81
C THR A 182 0.07 -13.38 5.97
N SER A 183 -0.04 -12.66 7.08
CA SER A 183 -0.98 -11.54 7.23
C SER A 183 -0.22 -10.23 7.05
N VAL A 184 -0.78 -9.32 6.26
CA VAL A 184 -0.15 -8.03 5.97
C VAL A 184 -1.02 -6.90 6.47
N SER A 185 -0.37 -5.92 7.10
CA SER A 185 -0.98 -4.66 7.50
C SER A 185 -0.07 -3.51 7.07
N PHE A 186 -0.63 -2.30 7.00
CA PHE A 186 0.17 -1.11 6.80
C PHE A 186 -0.27 -0.03 7.79
N GLU A 187 0.69 0.75 8.25
CA GLU A 187 0.47 1.94 9.04
C GLU A 187 0.97 3.11 8.20
N SER A 188 0.02 3.80 7.56
CA SER A 188 0.27 5.15 7.10
C SER A 188 0.37 6.03 8.34
N HIS A 189 1.28 7.00 8.33
CA HIS A 189 1.46 7.99 9.40
C HIS A 189 0.14 8.25 10.15
N LYS A 190 0.04 7.76 11.39
CA LYS A 190 -0.93 8.36 12.31
C LYS A 190 -0.53 9.83 12.35
N PRO A 191 -1.44 10.79 12.07
CA PRO A 191 -1.12 12.19 12.29
C PRO A 191 -0.51 12.25 13.69
N MET A 192 0.76 12.67 13.76
CA MET A 192 1.51 12.71 15.01
C MET A 192 0.57 13.38 16.01
N MET A 193 0.29 12.69 17.12
CA MET A 193 -0.61 13.15 18.16
C MET A 193 -0.38 14.65 18.31
N GLU A 194 -1.36 15.47 17.91
CA GLU A 194 -1.25 16.91 18.03
C GLU A 194 -0.94 17.14 19.49
N ILE A 195 0.30 17.52 19.80
CA ILE A 195 0.67 17.86 21.16
C ILE A 195 -0.27 19.02 21.45
N PRO A 196 -1.27 18.88 22.34
CA PRO A 196 -2.11 20.00 22.66
C PRO A 196 -1.17 21.10 23.12
N THR A 197 -1.12 22.20 22.36
CA THR A 197 -0.27 23.36 22.67
C THR A 197 -0.63 24.00 24.00
N VAL A 198 -1.72 23.52 24.62
CA VAL A 198 -2.03 23.73 26.02
C VAL A 198 -1.03 22.92 26.86
N LEU A 199 0.06 23.58 27.25
CA LEU A 199 0.91 23.15 28.35
C LEU A 199 0.02 22.65 29.50
N PRO A 200 0.18 21.41 30.00
CA PRO A 200 -0.58 20.96 31.15
C PRO A 200 -0.35 21.98 32.27
N GLN A 201 -1.42 22.60 32.76
CA GLN A 201 -1.35 23.49 33.93
C GLN A 201 -1.12 22.68 35.23
N SER A 202 -0.35 21.60 35.17
CA SER A 202 0.12 20.92 36.36
C SER A 202 1.20 21.79 36.99
N ARG A 203 0.88 22.31 38.18
CA ARG A 203 1.90 22.89 39.06
C ARG A 203 3.01 21.84 39.25
N PRO A 204 4.29 22.23 39.20
CA PRO A 204 5.37 21.28 39.37
C PRO A 204 5.19 20.54 40.71
N PRO A 205 5.52 19.24 40.77
CA PRO A 205 5.41 18.47 42.00
C PRO A 205 6.20 19.16 43.12
N PRO A 206 5.66 19.18 44.36
CA PRO A 206 6.27 19.88 45.48
C PRO A 206 7.68 19.36 45.73
N GLY A 207 8.67 20.26 45.71
CA GLY A 207 10.09 19.95 45.97
C GLY A 207 11.04 20.20 44.80
N LEU A 208 10.56 20.36 43.56
CA LEU A 208 11.40 20.81 42.45
C LEU A 208 11.23 22.32 42.20
N ASN A 209 12.15 23.11 42.74
CA ASN A 209 12.26 24.53 42.42
C ASN A 209 12.89 24.67 41.03
N TRP A 210 12.06 24.87 40.00
CA TRP A 210 12.55 25.25 38.69
C TRP A 210 13.22 26.62 38.81
N TYR A 211 14.55 26.64 38.72
CA TYR A 211 15.30 27.88 38.63
C TYR A 211 14.76 28.67 37.44
N ARG A 212 14.03 29.76 37.71
CA ARG A 212 13.69 30.73 36.66
C ARG A 212 15.02 31.16 36.06
N ARG A 213 15.23 30.84 34.77
CA ARG A 213 16.33 31.43 34.02
C ARG A 213 16.12 32.95 34.09
N ASN A 214 16.94 33.62 34.89
CA ASN A 214 16.95 35.06 34.98
C ASN A 214 17.33 35.59 33.59
N ALA A 215 16.37 36.20 32.90
CA ALA A 215 16.58 36.83 31.61
C ALA A 215 17.67 37.92 31.62
N LYS A 216 18.12 38.36 32.81
CA LYS A 216 19.23 39.30 33.00
C LYS A 216 20.63 38.69 32.79
N ASN A 217 20.79 37.37 32.80
CA ASN A 217 22.11 36.72 32.72
C ASN A 217 22.33 35.90 31.45
N ASN A 218 21.48 36.06 30.42
CA ASN A 218 21.74 35.47 29.12
C ASN A 218 22.15 36.60 28.16
N PRO A 219 23.45 36.90 28.01
CA PRO A 219 23.90 37.67 26.86
C PRO A 219 23.64 36.80 25.64
N SER A 220 22.55 37.07 24.90
CA SER A 220 22.45 36.60 23.53
C SER A 220 23.65 37.16 22.76
N PRO A 221 24.53 36.33 22.18
CA PRO A 221 25.43 36.82 21.17
C PRO A 221 24.64 36.92 19.86
N LEU A 222 24.85 38.02 19.13
CA LEU A 222 24.44 38.23 17.74
C LEU A 222 22.93 38.39 17.45
N LEU A 223 22.45 39.63 17.57
CA LEU A 223 22.11 40.52 16.44
C LEU A 223 21.20 41.65 16.96
N GLY A 224 21.81 42.71 17.47
CA GLY A 224 21.18 44.01 17.65
C GLY A 224 22.05 45.02 16.93
N SER A 225 21.76 45.26 15.64
CA SER A 225 22.22 46.46 14.95
C SER A 225 21.12 47.49 15.10
N ASP A 226 21.47 48.58 15.77
CA ASP A 226 20.71 49.81 15.83
C ASP A 226 20.42 50.36 14.42
N GLY A 227 19.24 50.95 14.28
CA GLY A 227 19.05 52.27 13.66
C GLY A 227 19.30 52.41 12.17
N GLY A 228 18.22 52.32 11.38
CA GLY A 228 18.14 52.95 10.06
C GLY A 228 16.94 52.50 9.25
N PRO A 229 15.99 53.40 8.89
CA PRO A 229 14.95 53.09 7.91
C PRO A 229 15.51 53.30 6.49
N PRO A 230 15.37 52.34 5.56
CA PRO A 230 15.43 52.62 4.14
C PRO A 230 14.01 52.79 3.55
N PRO A 231 13.85 53.66 2.55
CA PRO A 231 12.58 53.99 1.94
C PRO A 231 12.31 53.14 0.68
N PHE A 232 11.03 53.00 0.32
CA PHE A 232 10.50 52.49 -0.96
C PHE A 232 10.80 51.04 -1.35
N GLY A 233 9.71 50.31 -1.59
CA GLY A 233 9.73 48.97 -2.16
C GLY A 233 8.37 48.31 -2.00
N ASP A 234 7.32 48.96 -2.53
CA ASP A 234 5.98 48.42 -2.63
C ASP A 234 5.99 47.16 -3.52
N GLU A 235 6.26 45.99 -2.93
CA GLU A 235 5.81 44.72 -3.51
C GLU A 235 4.42 44.40 -2.93
N GLU A 236 3.46 45.00 -3.62
CA GLU A 236 2.04 44.72 -3.61
C GLU A 236 1.78 43.20 -3.61
N GLN A 237 1.52 42.65 -2.42
CA GLN A 237 0.96 41.32 -2.27
C GLN A 237 -0.52 41.41 -2.65
N PRO A 238 -0.99 40.83 -3.77
CA PRO A 238 -2.38 40.95 -4.16
C PRO A 238 -3.24 40.11 -3.20
N THR A 239 -3.81 40.79 -2.20
CA THR A 239 -4.98 40.32 -1.47
C THR A 239 -6.19 40.35 -2.41
N GLY A 240 -6.27 39.36 -3.29
CA GLY A 240 -7.41 39.12 -4.18
C GLY A 240 -8.01 37.75 -3.92
N ILE A 241 -9.01 37.68 -3.02
CA ILE A 241 -9.60 36.46 -2.45
C ILE A 241 -10.48 35.67 -3.45
N GLN A 242 -10.39 35.87 -4.78
CA GLN A 242 -11.22 35.09 -5.74
C GLN A 242 -10.50 34.45 -6.93
N SER A 243 -9.19 34.61 -7.12
CA SER A 243 -8.50 34.07 -8.31
C SER A 243 -7.71 32.78 -8.10
N THR A 244 -7.57 32.28 -6.87
CA THR A 244 -6.64 31.17 -6.58
C THR A 244 -7.12 29.79 -7.03
N PHE A 245 -8.43 29.51 -7.02
CA PHE A 245 -8.91 28.16 -7.37
C PHE A 245 -8.83 27.89 -8.88
N LEU A 246 -9.37 28.80 -9.71
CA LEU A 246 -9.35 28.65 -11.17
C LEU A 246 -7.93 28.70 -11.72
N TYR A 247 -7.08 29.60 -11.22
CA TYR A 247 -5.70 29.70 -11.68
C TYR A 247 -4.88 28.45 -11.31
N ARG A 248 -5.12 27.87 -10.12
CA ARG A 248 -4.47 26.63 -9.66
C ARG A 248 -5.01 25.39 -10.37
N MET A 249 -6.29 25.38 -10.75
CA MET A 249 -6.87 24.34 -11.62
C MET A 249 -6.27 24.42 -13.03
N ILE A 250 -6.25 25.61 -13.64
CA ILE A 250 -5.74 25.81 -15.01
C ILE A 250 -4.25 25.48 -15.08
N THR A 251 -3.43 25.93 -14.13
CA THR A 251 -1.99 25.61 -14.12
C THR A 251 -1.70 24.13 -13.90
N ARG A 252 -2.55 23.41 -13.14
CA ARG A 252 -2.33 21.99 -12.84
C ARG A 252 -2.96 21.03 -13.84
N TYR A 253 -3.98 21.47 -14.59
CA TYR A 253 -4.75 20.63 -15.54
C TYR A 253 -4.73 21.15 -16.99
N TRP A 254 -3.84 22.08 -17.34
CA TRP A 254 -3.76 22.65 -18.70
C TRP A 254 -3.63 21.61 -19.81
N TYR A 255 -2.91 20.51 -19.55
CA TYR A 255 -2.72 19.42 -20.51
C TYR A 255 -3.99 18.58 -20.78
N ILE A 256 -5.03 18.67 -19.93
CA ILE A 256 -6.34 18.05 -20.15
C ILE A 256 -7.26 19.01 -20.92
N ALA A 257 -7.20 20.31 -20.61
CA ALA A 257 -8.02 21.32 -21.29
C ALA A 257 -7.56 21.58 -22.73
N LEU A 258 -6.26 21.51 -23.00
CA LEU A 258 -5.68 21.83 -24.30
C LEU A 258 -6.12 20.88 -25.45
N PRO A 259 -6.17 19.54 -25.28
CA PRO A 259 -6.71 18.64 -26.30
C PRO A 259 -8.21 18.85 -26.55
N LEU A 260 -9.00 19.13 -25.51
CA LEU A 260 -10.43 19.41 -25.65
C LEU A 260 -10.66 20.71 -26.45
N PHE A 261 -9.82 21.71 -26.23
CA PHE A 261 -9.88 22.97 -26.99
C PHE A 261 -9.46 22.78 -28.45
N ILE A 262 -8.43 21.97 -28.72
CA ILE A 262 -8.01 21.62 -30.08
C ILE A 262 -9.11 20.81 -30.79
N MET A 263 -9.75 19.87 -30.12
CA MET A 263 -10.88 19.13 -30.68
C MET A 263 -12.11 20.01 -30.91
N GLY A 264 -12.35 21.04 -30.09
CA GLY A 264 -13.44 22.00 -30.32
C GLY A 264 -13.17 22.98 -31.47
N LEU A 265 -11.91 23.37 -31.69
CA LEU A 265 -11.55 24.33 -32.75
C LEU A 265 -11.31 23.70 -34.12
N PHE A 266 -10.89 22.43 -34.16
CA PHE A 266 -10.59 21.71 -35.41
C PHE A 266 -11.54 20.54 -35.68
N GLY A 267 -12.34 20.12 -34.70
CA GLY A 267 -13.46 19.21 -34.89
C GLY A 267 -14.67 19.97 -35.41
N GLY A 268 -14.59 20.42 -36.68
CA GLY A 268 -15.76 20.86 -37.41
C GLY A 268 -16.79 19.75 -37.41
N VAL A 269 -17.92 19.99 -36.73
CA VAL A 269 -19.16 19.27 -36.97
C VAL A 269 -19.53 19.54 -38.43
N GLU A 270 -19.17 18.63 -39.32
CA GLU A 270 -19.89 18.47 -40.59
C GLU A 270 -21.31 18.05 -40.20
N GLU A 271 -22.19 19.04 -40.21
CA GLU A 271 -23.63 18.90 -40.09
C GLU A 271 -24.11 18.07 -41.29
N PRO A 272 -24.57 16.81 -41.11
CA PRO A 272 -25.20 16.10 -42.20
C PRO A 272 -26.56 16.77 -42.48
N PRO A 273 -26.92 16.95 -43.77
CA PRO A 273 -28.18 17.59 -44.12
C PRO A 273 -29.37 16.81 -43.56
N SER A 274 -30.28 17.58 -42.99
CA SER A 274 -31.60 17.15 -42.54
C SER A 274 -32.37 16.44 -43.65
N ASP A 275 -32.70 15.17 -43.43
CA ASP A 275 -33.90 14.58 -44.00
C ASP A 275 -34.88 14.22 -42.88
N GLN A 276 -36.03 14.89 -42.97
CA GLN A 276 -37.25 14.65 -42.24
C GLN A 276 -37.73 13.20 -42.42
N THR A 277 -38.12 12.53 -41.35
CA THR A 277 -39.48 11.95 -41.22
C THR A 277 -39.72 11.33 -39.85
N GLY A 278 -40.76 11.84 -39.17
CA GLY A 278 -41.69 11.16 -38.23
C GLY A 278 -41.09 10.45 -37.01
N GLY A 279 -41.53 10.69 -35.77
CA GLY A 279 -42.84 11.14 -35.31
C GLY A 279 -43.22 10.30 -34.08
N GLY A 280 -43.79 10.95 -33.07
CA GLY A 280 -44.39 10.32 -31.86
C GLY A 280 -43.37 10.09 -30.74
N GLY A 281 -43.46 10.70 -29.56
CA GLY A 281 -44.64 11.05 -28.78
C GLY A 281 -44.74 10.07 -27.62
N GLY A 282 -44.65 10.54 -26.37
CA GLY A 282 -44.93 9.70 -25.21
C GLY A 282 -44.18 10.10 -23.94
N ALA A 283 -44.83 10.95 -23.15
CA ALA A 283 -44.49 11.20 -21.77
C ALA A 283 -44.74 9.95 -20.90
N GLY A 284 -43.95 9.83 -19.83
CA GLY A 284 -44.54 9.59 -18.51
C GLY A 284 -44.39 8.20 -17.88
N VAL A 285 -43.84 8.28 -16.66
CA VAL A 285 -44.29 7.59 -15.44
C VAL A 285 -43.78 6.16 -15.19
N ALA A 286 -43.23 6.04 -13.99
CA ALA A 286 -42.75 4.87 -13.29
C ALA A 286 -43.82 3.82 -13.02
N THR A 287 -43.43 2.55 -12.87
CA THR A 287 -43.70 1.73 -11.66
C THR A 287 -43.00 0.38 -11.73
N ALA A 288 -42.84 -0.20 -10.54
CA ALA A 288 -42.00 -1.32 -10.15
C ALA A 288 -42.60 -2.73 -10.37
N ALA A 289 -41.74 -3.74 -10.16
CA ALA A 289 -41.96 -5.15 -9.76
C ALA A 289 -41.04 -6.05 -10.62
N GLY A 290 -40.28 -7.03 -10.14
CA GLY A 290 -40.21 -7.76 -8.88
C GLY A 290 -39.72 -9.19 -9.19
N GLY A 291 -38.93 -9.80 -8.31
CA GLY A 291 -38.57 -11.24 -8.34
C GLY A 291 -37.05 -11.48 -8.51
N ALA A 292 -36.22 -11.65 -7.47
CA ALA A 292 -36.16 -12.60 -6.34
C ALA A 292 -35.46 -13.93 -6.67
N VAL A 293 -34.24 -14.10 -6.13
CA VAL A 293 -33.66 -15.33 -5.50
C VAL A 293 -32.38 -14.88 -4.76
N ALA A 294 -32.37 -14.82 -3.42
CA ALA A 294 -31.98 -15.88 -2.47
C ALA A 294 -30.48 -16.22 -2.56
N ALA A 295 -29.66 -16.32 -1.52
CA ALA A 295 -29.77 -16.12 -0.07
C ALA A 295 -28.32 -16.27 0.46
N GLU A 296 -27.85 -15.49 1.44
CA GLU A 296 -26.77 -16.00 2.31
C GLU A 296 -26.77 -15.38 3.70
N SER A 297 -26.52 -16.27 4.66
CA SER A 297 -26.77 -16.17 6.08
C SER A 297 -25.76 -15.29 6.81
N ALA A 298 -26.27 -14.31 7.55
CA ALA A 298 -25.53 -13.60 8.57
C ALA A 298 -25.32 -14.51 9.80
N ARG A 299 -24.07 -14.92 10.05
CA ARG A 299 -23.66 -15.51 11.34
C ARG A 299 -23.12 -14.42 12.26
N GLN A 300 -24.03 -13.92 13.09
CA GLN A 300 -23.78 -13.02 14.20
C GLN A 300 -23.06 -13.80 15.34
N THR A 301 -21.79 -13.49 15.60
CA THR A 301 -21.02 -14.14 16.67
C THR A 301 -21.34 -13.47 18.01
N GLN A 302 -21.99 -14.22 18.88
CA GLN A 302 -22.44 -13.80 20.21
C GLN A 302 -21.24 -13.79 21.19
N ARG A 303 -20.94 -12.63 21.77
CA ARG A 303 -19.95 -12.48 22.85
C ARG A 303 -20.48 -13.13 24.13
N ARG A 304 -19.84 -14.22 24.58
CA ARG A 304 -20.12 -14.87 25.86
C ARG A 304 -19.40 -14.13 26.99
N GLY A 305 -20.18 -13.68 27.96
CA GLY A 305 -19.72 -12.98 29.16
C GLY A 305 -18.91 -13.86 30.11
N LYS A 306 -18.05 -13.16 30.86
CA LYS A 306 -17.21 -13.63 31.96
C LYS A 306 -18.10 -13.89 33.19
N ARG A 307 -17.92 -15.02 33.87
CA ARG A 307 -18.46 -15.26 35.21
C ARG A 307 -17.28 -15.39 36.16
N ASP A 308 -17.39 -14.69 37.28
CA ASP A 308 -16.56 -14.81 38.48
C ASP A 308 -16.68 -16.21 39.11
#